data_AF-A0A7Y5BP29-F1
#
_entry.id   AF-A0A7Y5BP29-F1
#
_cell.length_a   1.000
_cell.length_b   1.000
_cell.length_c   1.000
_cell.angle_alpha   90.00
_cell.angle_beta   90.00
_cell.angle_gamma   90.00
#
_symmetry.space_group_name_H-M   'P 1'
#
loop_
_entity.id
_entity.type
_entity.pdbx_description
1 polymer ?
#
loop_
_entity_poly.entity_id
_entity_poly.type
_entity_poly.pdbx_seq_one_letter_code
_entity_poly.pdbx_strand_id
1 'polypeptide(L)'
;MDTQTGDNRRLITFQPTDGLLAVLPYFDQYHHSATIWSPDSTHLVYTALDRAGIPGVWVIPISGGTPTQLAEGTQAFWSWK
;
A
#
# COMPACT_ATOMS: atom_id res chain seq x y z
N MET A 1 9.67 -8.66 -6.58
CA MET A 1 10.30 -9.96 -6.85
C MET A 1 11.67 -9.66 -7.40
N ASP A 2 12.73 -10.07 -6.70
CA ASP A 2 14.07 -10.05 -7.28
C ASP A 2 14.10 -11.12 -8.38
N THR A 3 14.24 -10.70 -9.63
CA THR A 3 14.17 -11.59 -10.80
C THR A 3 15.47 -12.35 -11.05
N GLN A 4 16.52 -12.11 -10.25
CA GLN A 4 17.77 -12.86 -10.28
C GLN A 4 17.84 -13.95 -9.21
N THR A 5 17.22 -13.73 -8.04
CA THR A 5 17.31 -14.68 -6.90
C THR A 5 16.00 -15.40 -6.58
N GLY A 6 14.85 -14.86 -7.01
CA GLY A 6 13.53 -15.39 -6.64
C GLY A 6 13.11 -15.06 -5.21
N ASP A 7 13.85 -14.21 -4.50
CA ASP A 7 13.56 -13.90 -3.10
C ASP A 7 12.28 -13.06 -2.96
N ASN A 8 11.37 -13.57 -2.14
CA ASN A 8 10.15 -12.90 -1.74
C ASN A 8 10.31 -12.33 -0.32
N ARG A 9 10.20 -11.01 -0.20
CA ARG A 9 10.30 -10.31 1.08
C ARG A 9 8.91 -9.87 1.56
N ARG A 10 8.49 -10.40 2.72
CA ARG A 10 7.30 -9.89 3.43
C ARG A 10 7.66 -8.60 4.18
N LEU A 11 6.96 -7.51 3.88
CA LEU A 11 7.12 -6.24 4.59
C LEU A 11 6.16 -6.10 5.77
N ILE A 12 4.88 -6.45 5.57
CA ILE A 12 3.83 -6.26 6.58
C ILE A 12 2.70 -7.28 6.46
N THR A 13 1.96 -7.49 7.55
CA THR A 13 0.64 -8.12 7.59
C THR A 13 -0.34 -7.13 8.22
N PHE A 14 -1.51 -6.95 7.61
CA PHE A 14 -2.51 -5.98 8.06
C PHE A 14 -3.92 -6.47 7.71
N GLN A 15 -4.93 -5.88 8.37
CA GLN A 15 -6.34 -6.06 8.03
C GLN A 15 -6.72 -4.99 6.98
N PRO A 16 -7.06 -5.36 5.74
CA PRO A 16 -7.38 -4.39 4.70
C PRO A 16 -8.73 -3.72 4.95
N THR A 17 -8.88 -2.50 4.43
CA THR A 17 -10.20 -1.84 4.33
C THR A 17 -11.00 -2.44 3.16
N ASP A 18 -12.33 -2.36 3.24
CA ASP A 18 -13.20 -2.75 2.10
C ASP A 18 -12.89 -1.95 0.84
N GLY A 19 -12.54 -0.67 1.00
CA GLY A 19 -12.12 0.20 -0.10
C GLY A 19 -10.87 -0.31 -0.83
N LEU A 20 -9.87 -0.82 -0.09
CA LEU A 20 -8.70 -1.45 -0.72
C LEU A 20 -9.10 -2.73 -1.45
N LEU A 21 -9.89 -3.60 -0.80
CA LEU A 21 -10.35 -4.86 -1.39
C LEU A 21 -11.15 -4.65 -2.69
N ALA A 22 -11.91 -3.56 -2.78
CA ALA A 22 -12.67 -3.23 -3.98
C ALA A 22 -11.79 -2.88 -5.19
N VAL A 23 -10.56 -2.38 -4.96
CA VAL A 23 -9.67 -1.93 -6.05
C VAL A 23 -8.64 -2.99 -6.43
N LEU A 24 -8.27 -3.90 -5.51
CA LEU A 24 -7.27 -4.94 -5.77
C LEU A 24 -7.51 -5.76 -7.06
N PRO A 25 -8.75 -6.15 -7.43
CA PRO A 25 -8.98 -6.89 -8.67
C PRO A 25 -8.70 -6.08 -9.95
N TYR A 26 -8.63 -4.75 -9.85
CA TYR A 26 -8.51 -3.82 -10.97
C TYR A 26 -7.20 -3.03 -10.94
N PHE A 27 -6.28 -3.37 -10.04
CA PHE A 27 -5.06 -2.58 -9.85
C PHE A 27 -4.24 -2.42 -11.14
N ASP A 28 -4.20 -3.48 -11.96
CA ASP A 28 -3.57 -3.49 -13.29
C ASP A 28 -4.18 -2.46 -14.25
N GLN A 29 -5.50 -2.29 -14.19
CA GLN A 29 -6.26 -1.38 -15.04
C GLN A 29 -6.08 0.08 -14.61
N TYR A 30 -5.90 0.33 -13.31
CA TYR A 30 -5.73 1.67 -12.74
C TYR A 30 -4.28 2.14 -12.65
N HIS A 31 -3.29 1.29 -12.93
CA HIS A 31 -1.87 1.65 -12.82
C HIS A 31 -1.45 2.90 -13.60
N HIS A 32 -2.17 3.25 -14.67
CA HIS A 32 -1.91 4.48 -15.43
C HIS A 32 -2.36 5.77 -14.73
N SER A 33 -3.27 5.70 -13.75
CA SER A 33 -3.82 6.87 -13.04
C SER A 33 -3.65 6.83 -11.52
N ALA A 34 -3.34 5.66 -10.96
CA ALA A 34 -3.21 5.44 -9.52
C ALA A 34 -2.24 4.28 -9.25
N THR A 35 -1.25 4.50 -8.38
CA THR A 35 -0.31 3.45 -7.97
C THR A 35 -0.16 3.41 -6.46
N ILE A 36 0.11 2.23 -5.92
CA ILE A 36 0.45 2.06 -4.50
C ILE A 36 1.92 2.36 -4.21
N TRP A 37 2.76 2.48 -5.24
CA TRP A 37 4.19 2.80 -5.13
C TRP A 37 4.44 4.29 -5.10
N SER A 38 5.30 4.75 -4.21
CA SER A 38 5.78 6.13 -4.28
C SER A 38 6.55 6.36 -5.59
N PRO A 39 6.61 7.61 -6.10
CA PRO A 39 7.26 7.89 -7.39
C PRO A 39 8.74 7.52 -7.46
N ASP A 40 9.43 7.57 -6.33
CA ASP A 40 10.83 7.21 -6.17
C ASP A 40 11.05 5.70 -5.89
N SER A 41 9.97 4.91 -5.90
CA SER A 41 9.98 3.47 -5.59
C SER A 41 10.51 3.11 -4.20
N THR A 42 10.54 4.04 -3.24
CA THR A 42 11.07 3.77 -1.90
C THR A 42 10.00 3.43 -0.85
N HIS A 43 8.72 3.63 -1.16
CA HIS A 43 7.61 3.43 -0.24
C HIS A 43 6.39 2.78 -0.92
N LEU A 44 5.56 2.14 -0.08
CA LEU A 44 4.23 1.66 -0.43
C LEU A 44 3.17 2.37 0.42
N VAL A 45 2.07 2.79 -0.20
CA VAL A 45 0.85 3.20 0.50
C VAL A 45 -0.14 2.04 0.55
N TYR A 46 -0.82 1.88 1.68
CA TYR A 46 -1.90 0.92 1.86
C TYR A 46 -2.92 1.47 2.86
N THR A 47 -4.15 0.96 2.80
CA THR A 47 -5.19 1.28 3.80
C THR A 47 -5.54 0.07 4.64
N ALA A 48 -5.61 0.27 5.95
CA ALA A 48 -5.81 -0.79 6.92
C ALA A 48 -6.68 -0.33 8.09
N LEU A 49 -7.37 -1.28 8.71
CA LEU A 49 -8.04 -1.07 9.99
C LEU A 49 -7.02 -1.12 11.13
N ASP A 50 -7.08 -0.15 12.04
CA ASP A 50 -6.31 -0.19 13.28
C ASP A 50 -6.93 -1.15 14.31
N ARG A 51 -6.37 -1.20 15.52
CA ARG A 51 -6.86 -2.08 16.60
C ARG A 51 -8.27 -1.73 17.09
N ALA A 52 -8.74 -0.50 16.86
CA ALA A 52 -10.09 -0.05 17.18
C ALA A 52 -11.06 -0.23 15.99
N GLY A 53 -10.58 -0.72 14.85
CA GLY A 53 -11.38 -0.86 13.62
C GLY A 53 -11.50 0.42 12.81
N ILE A 54 -10.71 1.46 13.12
CA ILE A 54 -10.72 2.74 12.41
C ILE A 54 -9.87 2.61 11.15
N PRO A 55 -10.41 2.96 9.96
CA PRO A 55 -9.66 2.88 8.71
C PRO A 55 -8.61 4.00 8.62
N GLY A 56 -7.37 3.63 8.33
CA GLY A 56 -6.26 4.54 8.17
C GLY A 56 -5.54 4.37 6.83
N VAL A 57 -4.92 5.45 6.38
CA VAL A 57 -3.94 5.48 5.30
C VAL A 57 -2.55 5.37 5.90
N TRP A 58 -1.79 4.39 5.45
CA TRP A 58 -0.49 4.05 5.99
C TRP A 58 0.57 3.99 4.90
N VAL A 59 1.80 4.33 5.25
CA VAL A 59 2.97 4.22 4.38
C VAL A 59 4.06 3.40 5.05
N ILE A 60 4.67 2.48 4.29
CA ILE A 60 5.79 1.64 4.74
C ILE A 60 6.98 1.77 3.78
N PRO A 61 8.22 1.93 4.29
CA PRO A 61 9.43 1.89 3.46
C PRO A 61 9.66 0.49 2.88
N ILE A 62 10.15 0.41 1.64
CA ILE A 62 10.48 -0.89 1.00
C ILE A 62 11.68 -1.57 1.66
N SER A 63 12.51 -0.80 2.35
CA SER A 63 13.59 -1.29 3.21
C SER A 63 13.05 -2.03 4.43
N GLY A 64 11.74 -2.06 4.65
CA GLY A 64 11.08 -2.51 5.87
C GLY A 64 11.14 -1.45 6.97
N GLY A 65 10.56 -1.78 8.13
CA GLY A 65 10.50 -0.90 9.30
C GLY A 65 9.07 -0.69 9.79
N THR A 66 8.88 0.35 10.61
CA THR A 66 7.58 0.68 11.18
C THR A 66 6.76 1.51 10.20
N PRO A 67 5.53 1.09 9.84
CA PRO A 67 4.62 1.89 9.05
C PRO A 67 4.21 3.17 9.78
N THR A 68 3.98 4.24 9.01
CA THR A 68 3.49 5.52 9.53
C THR A 68 2.07 5.77 9.03
N GLN A 69 1.16 6.14 9.93
CA GLN A 69 -0.18 6.60 9.55
C GLN A 69 -0.10 8.03 9.03
N LEU A 70 -0.66 8.28 7.86
CA LEU A 70 -0.74 9.63 7.28
C LEU A 70 -2.07 10.31 7.59
N ALA A 71 -3.16 9.55 7.59
CA ALA A 71 -4.52 10.06 7.80
C ALA A 71 -5.49 8.92 8.15
N GLU A 72 -6.71 9.27 8.53
CA GLU A 72 -7.86 8.37 8.43
C GLU A 72 -8.31 8.26 6.96
N GLY A 73 -8.77 7.09 6.54
CA GLY A 73 -9.26 6.88 5.17
C GLY A 73 -9.33 5.42 4.76
N THR A 74 -10.18 5.16 3.77
CA THR A 74 -10.46 3.80 3.28
C THR A 74 -9.81 3.45 1.96
N GLN A 75 -9.26 4.44 1.24
CA GLN A 75 -8.56 4.31 -0.04
C GLN A 75 -7.46 5.37 -0.15
N ALA A 76 -6.34 5.01 -0.77
CA ALA A 76 -5.24 5.93 -1.05
C ALA A 76 -4.39 5.41 -2.21
N PHE A 77 -3.93 6.34 -3.04
CA PHE A 77 -3.02 6.08 -4.15
C PHE A 77 -2.05 7.25 -4.29
N TRP A 78 -0.85 6.96 -4.77
CA TRP A 78 0.02 7.98 -5.32
C TRP A 78 -0.50 8.38 -6.70
N SER A 79 -0.42 9.67 -6.99
CA SER A 79 -0.56 10.20 -8.34
C SER A 79 0.83 10.58 -8.87
N TRP A 80 1.05 10.28 -10.15
CA TRP A 80 2.17 10.85 -10.90
C TRP A 80 1.83 12.30 -11.23
N LYS A 81 2.83 13.18 -11.18
CA LYS A 81 2.70 14.56 -11.66
C LYS A 81 3.57 14.74 -12.89
#